data_AF-A0A7V5PXZ8-F1
#
_entry.id   AF-A0A7V5PXZ8-F1
#
_cell.length_a   1.000
_cell.length_b   1.000
_cell.length_c   1.000
_cell.angle_alpha   90.00
_cell.angle_beta   90.00
_cell.angle_gamma   90.00
#
_symmetry.space_group_name_H-M   'P 1'
#
loop_
_entity.id
_entity.type
_entity.pdbx_description
1 polymer ?
#
loop_
_entity_poly.entity_id
_entity_poly.type
_entity_poly.pdbx_seq_one_letter_code
_entity_poly.pdbx_strand_id
1 'polypeptide(L)' 'MEITSAESLTRKKCKPCEGGVEPATREEALAQLERLPGWQLTEDGQRIRKEWVARNFMAAIEFFNRTAAIA' A
#
# COMPACT_ATOMS: atom_id res chain seq x y z
N MET A 1 -13.68 -9.24 2.36
CA MET A 1 -12.98 -8.34 3.29
C MET A 1 -13.68 -6.97 3.34
N GLU A 2 -13.85 -6.30 4.49
CA GLU A 2 -14.45 -4.95 4.53
C GLU A 2 -13.40 -3.87 4.21
N ILE A 3 -13.67 -3.03 3.20
CA ILE A 3 -12.78 -1.94 2.78
C ILE A 3 -12.87 -0.77 3.78
N THR A 4 -11.82 -0.61 4.61
CA THR A 4 -11.72 0.42 5.65
C THR A 4 -10.99 1.68 5.14
N SER A 5 -11.36 2.89 5.56
CA SER A 5 -10.67 4.13 5.14
C SER A 5 -9.30 4.30 5.83
N ALA A 6 -8.43 5.12 5.24
CA ALA A 6 -7.13 5.45 5.81
C ALA A 6 -7.25 6.07 7.22
N GLU A 7 -8.20 6.98 7.46
CA GLU A 7 -8.40 7.60 8.79
C GLU A 7 -8.90 6.62 9.85
N SER A 8 -9.55 5.54 9.43
CA SER A 8 -9.97 4.47 10.36
C SER A 8 -8.80 3.54 10.68
N LEU A 9 -7.92 3.26 9.71
CA LEU A 9 -6.72 2.45 9.92
C LEU A 9 -5.74 3.12 10.91
N THR A 10 -5.60 4.45 10.90
CA THR A 10 -4.73 5.17 11.86
C THR A 10 -5.17 5.03 13.32
N ARG A 11 -6.43 4.64 13.56
CA ARG A 11 -6.97 4.37 14.92
C ARG A 11 -6.81 2.91 15.33
N LYS A 12 -6.44 2.01 14.41
CA LYS A 12 -6.21 0.59 14.69
C LYS A 12 -4.76 0.36 15.11
N LYS A 13 -4.55 -0.64 15.96
CA LYS A 13 -3.20 -1.10 16.31
C LYS A 13 -2.76 -2.15 15.30
N CYS A 14 -1.67 -1.90 14.58
CA CYS A 14 -1.05 -2.92 13.74
C CYS A 14 -0.63 -4.11 14.62
N LYS A 15 -1.05 -5.31 14.25
CA LYS A 15 -0.53 -6.55 14.84
C LYS A 15 0.56 -7.08 13.91
N PRO A 16 1.56 -7.79 14.42
CA PRO A 16 2.54 -8.47 13.58
C PRO A 16 1.83 -9.29 12.49
N CYS A 17 2.40 -9.32 11.29
CA CYS A 17 1.92 -10.21 10.23
C CYS A 17 2.27 -11.64 10.63
N GLU A 18 1.39 -12.30 11.37
CA GLU A 18 1.61 -13.65 11.94
C GLU A 18 1.43 -14.78 10.92
N GLY A 19 1.16 -14.45 9.64
CA GLY A 19 0.78 -15.44 8.64
C GLY A 19 -0.58 -16.07 8.98
N GLY A 20 -1.00 -17.07 8.20
CA GLY A 20 -2.24 -17.81 8.45
C GLY A 20 -3.55 -17.08 8.08
N VAL A 21 -3.47 -15.87 7.52
CA VAL A 21 -4.59 -15.20 6.86
C VAL A 21 -4.52 -15.46 5.36
N GLU A 22 -5.67 -15.73 4.75
CA GLU A 22 -5.74 -15.91 3.30
C GLU A 22 -5.33 -14.61 2.58
N PRO A 23 -4.55 -14.71 1.48
CA PRO A 23 -4.31 -13.57 0.61
C PRO A 23 -5.63 -12.99 0.11
N ALA A 24 -5.67 -11.67 -0.09
CA ALA A 24 -6.82 -11.05 -0.74
C ALA A 24 -6.99 -11.65 -2.15
N THR A 25 -8.24 -11.86 -2.57
CA THR A 25 -8.48 -12.27 -3.96
C THR A 25 -8.12 -11.13 -4.91
N ARG A 26 -7.97 -11.46 -6.20
CA ARG A 26 -7.71 -10.44 -7.23
C ARG A 26 -8.80 -9.37 -7.25
N GLU A 27 -10.05 -9.79 -7.14
CA GLU A 27 -11.23 -8.91 -7.12
C GLU A 27 -11.23 -8.02 -5.88
N GLU A 28 -10.93 -8.57 -4.70
CA GLU A 28 -10.82 -7.80 -3.47
C GLU A 28 -9.69 -6.77 -3.54
N ALA A 29 -8.54 -7.15 -4.09
CA ALA A 29 -7.41 -6.24 -4.27
C ALA A 29 -7.75 -5.10 -5.24
N LEU A 30 -8.38 -5.40 -6.37
CA LEU A 30 -8.82 -4.39 -7.35
C LEU A 30 -9.84 -3.42 -6.75
N ALA A 31 -10.83 -3.92 -5.99
CA ALA A 31 -11.82 -3.07 -5.32
C ALA A 31 -11.17 -2.12 -4.29
N GLN A 32 -10.12 -2.56 -3.60
CA GLN A 32 -9.37 -1.68 -2.70
C GLN A 32 -8.55 -0.62 -3.47
N LEU A 33 -7.98 -1.00 -4.61
CA LEU A 33 -7.16 -0.11 -5.44
C LEU A 33 -7.95 1.07 -6.02
N GLU A 34 -9.28 0.95 -6.18
CA GLU A 34 -10.14 2.09 -6.58
C GLU A 34 -9.98 3.32 -5.67
N ARG A 35 -9.61 3.09 -4.40
CA ARG A 35 -9.39 4.15 -3.40
C ARG A 35 -7.95 4.63 -3.32
N LEU A 36 -7.04 4.03 -4.10
CA LEU A 36 -5.59 4.25 -4.03
C LEU A 36 -5.04 4.72 -5.39
N PRO A 37 -5.28 5.99 -5.77
CA PRO A 37 -4.91 6.48 -7.10
C PRO A 37 -3.42 6.35 -7.39
N GLY A 38 -3.12 5.81 -8.58
CA GLY A 38 -1.77 5.54 -9.07
C GLY A 38 -1.16 4.22 -8.61
N TRP A 39 -1.84 3.46 -7.75
CA TRP A 39 -1.44 2.09 -7.43
C TRP A 39 -2.07 1.11 -8.42
N GLN A 40 -1.31 0.07 -8.77
CA GLN A 40 -1.71 -0.95 -9.74
C GLN A 40 -1.35 -2.33 -9.19
N LEU A 41 -2.20 -3.32 -9.44
CA LEU A 41 -1.90 -4.72 -9.15
C LEU A 41 -0.88 -5.24 -10.17
N THR A 42 0.14 -5.97 -9.71
CA THR A 42 1.08 -6.65 -10.60
C THR A 42 0.40 -7.77 -11.38
N GLU A 43 1.02 -8.18 -12.50
CA GLU A 43 0.45 -9.21 -13.38
C GLU A 43 0.22 -10.54 -12.64
N ASP A 44 1.17 -10.93 -11.78
CA ASP A 44 1.08 -12.11 -10.90
C ASP A 44 0.01 -11.99 -9.81
N GLY A 45 -0.61 -10.81 -9.62
CA GLY A 45 -1.64 -10.57 -8.61
C GLY A 45 -1.15 -10.58 -7.17
N GLN A 46 0.16 -10.68 -6.94
CA GLN A 46 0.73 -10.86 -5.59
C GLN A 46 1.21 -9.57 -4.94
N ARG A 47 1.35 -8.49 -5.72
CA ARG A 47 1.91 -7.21 -5.26
C ARG A 47 1.14 -6.05 -5.86
N ILE A 48 1.28 -4.89 -5.21
CA ILE A 48 0.87 -3.61 -5.79
C ILE A 48 2.10 -2.77 -6.07
N ARG A 49 2.05 -1.97 -7.12
CA ARG A 49 3.12 -1.05 -7.54
C ARG A 49 2.54 0.34 -7.76
N LYS A 50 3.32 1.35 -7.38
CA LYS A 50 3.14 2.73 -7.79
C LYS A 50 4.47 3.30 -8.20
N GLU A 51 4.46 4.16 -9.20
CA GLU A 51 5.64 4.85 -9.68
C GLU A 51 5.59 6.31 -9.26
N TRP A 52 6.75 6.84 -8.86
CA TRP A 52 6.91 8.24 -8.48
C TRP A 52 8.03 8.85 -9.30
N VAL A 53 7.74 10.00 -9.90
CA VAL A 53 8.74 10.83 -10.58
C VAL A 53 9.14 11.95 -9.64
N ALA A 54 10.41 11.98 -9.25
CA ALA A 54 10.99 13.05 -8.45
C ALA A 54 11.72 14.04 -9.34
N ARG A 55 11.72 15.32 -8.95
CA ARG A 55 12.42 16.40 -9.67
C ARG A 55 13.93 16.18 -9.79
N ASN A 56 14.53 15.47 -8.84
CA ASN A 56 15.95 15.12 -8.79
C ASN A 56 16.18 14.00 -7.76
N PHE A 57 17.41 13.49 -7.73
CA PHE A 57 17.81 12.39 -6.84
C PHE A 57 17.59 12.71 -5.36
N MET A 58 17.99 13.91 -4.89
CA MET A 58 17.85 14.27 -3.47
C MET A 58 16.39 14.37 -3.02
N ALA A 59 15.49 14.83 -3.90
CA ALA A 59 14.06 14.82 -3.63
C ALA A 59 13.49 13.38 -3.51
N ALA A 60 14.01 12.42 -4.28
CA ALA A 60 13.64 11.02 -4.13
C ALA A 60 14.13 10.44 -2.80
N ILE A 61 15.36 10.76 -2.38
CA ILE A 61 15.90 10.32 -1.08
C ILE A 61 15.09 10.90 0.08
N GLU A 62 14.71 12.18 0.03
CA GLU A 62 13.85 12.80 1.05
C GLU A 62 12.50 12.09 1.15
N PHE A 63 11.90 11.74 0.01
CA PHE A 63 10.66 10.95 -0.03
C PHE A 63 10.82 9.56 0.61
N PHE A 64 11.92 8.85 0.33
CA PHE A 64 12.20 7.56 0.94
C PHE A 64 12.44 7.67 2.45
N ASN A 65 13.16 8.69 2.92
CA ASN A 65 13.37 8.92 4.35
C ASN A 65 12.05 9.15 5.10
N ARG A 66 11.13 9.93 4.52
CA ARG A 66 9.78 10.12 5.09
C ARG A 66 8.97 8.83 5.11
N THR A 67 9.14 7.96 4.12
CA THR A 67 8.50 6.65 4.07
C THR A 67 9.09 5.69 5.12
N ALA A 68 10.41 5.69 5.28
CA ALA A 68 11.11 4.86 6.27
C ALA A 68 10.73 5.21 7.71
N ALA A 69 10.41 6.48 8.00
CA ALA A 69 9.97 6.91 9.33
C ALA A 69 8.62 6.32 9.78
N ILE A 70 7.82 5.78 8.86
CA ILE A 70 6.48 5.22 9.14
C ILE A 70 6.34 3.72 8.83
N ALA A 71 7.38 3.10 8.26
CA ALA A 71 7.41 1.68 7.90
C ALA A 71 7.78 0.81 9.12
#